data_AF-A0A7W0MAU0-F1
#
_entry.id   AF-A0A7W0MAU0-F1
#
_cell.length_a   1.000
_cell.length_b   1.000
_cell.length_c   1.000
_cell.angle_alpha   90.00
_cell.angle_beta   90.00
_cell.angle_gamma   90.00
#
_symmetry.space_group_name_H-M   'P 1'
#
loop_
_entity.id
_entity.type
_entity.pdbx_description
1 polymer ?
#
loop_
_entity_poly.entity_id
_entity_poly.type
_entity_poly.pdbx_seq_one_letter_code
_entity_poly.pdbx_strand_id
1 'polypeptide(L)'
;MTPKFAALVDPVFHHVLDLAQRLSEARPVDLHRERNTIRALLERAETAAADRDHPVNLEHFRLAKRGLVFWADEVLNRASPAWSEMILEREYYGTRERGYQFYVDAEKARAAHPDLAELWYLALAMGFKGDIREAYARHLKRPLPGGTSDETVARDTLANDLKRDVRVPAPAPPTGEPLGGDVRPLRGTTMARGAWQLAALLIAIAVVLGGIVAVRSSSNSGSVTTGR
;
A
#
# COMPACT_ATOMS: atom_id res chain seq x y z
N MET A 1 -8.16 -5.21 8.07
CA MET A 1 -9.56 -4.92 7.70
C MET A 1 -10.36 -5.96 8.41
N THR A 2 -11.53 -5.65 8.95
CA THR A 2 -12.33 -6.66 9.64
C THR A 2 -12.64 -7.81 8.68
N PRO A 3 -12.66 -9.07 9.15
CA PRO A 3 -12.94 -10.22 8.27
C PRO A 3 -14.29 -10.11 7.55
N LYS A 4 -15.28 -9.45 8.19
CA LYS A 4 -16.61 -9.24 7.63
C LYS A 4 -16.61 -8.24 6.48
N PHE A 5 -15.83 -7.16 6.59
CA PHE A 5 -15.69 -6.21 5.52
C PHE A 5 -14.84 -6.78 4.38
N ALA A 6 -13.73 -7.45 4.70
CA ALA A 6 -12.87 -8.13 3.73
C ALA A 6 -13.67 -9.13 2.87
N ALA A 7 -14.56 -9.92 3.48
CA ALA A 7 -15.42 -10.87 2.76
C ALA A 7 -16.30 -10.22 1.67
N LEU A 8 -16.62 -8.93 1.78
CA LEU A 8 -17.38 -8.20 0.76
C LEU A 8 -16.50 -7.72 -0.40
N VAL A 9 -15.24 -7.37 -0.14
CA VAL A 9 -14.38 -6.66 -1.11
C VAL A 9 -13.32 -7.54 -1.75
N ASP A 10 -12.82 -8.56 -1.03
CA ASP A 10 -11.76 -9.47 -1.49
C ASP A 10 -12.11 -10.19 -2.81
N PRO A 11 -13.35 -10.67 -3.05
CA PRO A 11 -13.70 -11.30 -4.32
C PRO A 11 -13.48 -10.37 -5.52
N VAL A 12 -13.75 -9.06 -5.36
CA VAL A 12 -13.54 -8.06 -6.41
C VAL A 12 -12.04 -7.84 -6.63
N PHE A 13 -11.26 -7.65 -5.56
CA PHE A 13 -9.81 -7.48 -5.64
C PHE A 13 -9.15 -8.66 -6.37
N HIS A 14 -9.44 -9.89 -5.93
CA HIS A 14 -8.85 -11.09 -6.54
C HIS A 14 -9.20 -11.22 -8.01
N HIS A 15 -10.46 -11.02 -8.38
CA HIS A 15 -10.88 -11.15 -9.76
C HIS A 15 -10.24 -10.08 -10.67
N VAL A 16 -10.17 -8.82 -10.21
CA VAL A 16 -9.54 -7.74 -10.99
C VAL A 16 -8.04 -7.96 -11.13
N LEU A 17 -7.34 -8.42 -10.09
CA LEU A 17 -5.90 -8.70 -10.15
C LEU A 17 -5.60 -9.88 -11.09
N ASP A 18 -6.36 -10.98 -11.00
CA ASP A 18 -6.24 -12.11 -11.93
C ASP A 18 -6.49 -11.68 -13.38
N LEU A 19 -7.54 -10.89 -13.61
CA LEU A 19 -7.85 -10.36 -14.92
C LEU A 19 -6.74 -9.46 -15.45
N ALA A 20 -6.23 -8.53 -14.64
CA ALA A 20 -5.13 -7.64 -15.01
C ALA A 20 -3.87 -8.44 -15.38
N GLN A 21 -3.57 -9.50 -14.63
CA GLN A 21 -2.47 -10.41 -14.96
C GLN A 21 -2.72 -11.12 -16.30
N ARG A 22 -3.90 -11.72 -16.51
CA ARG A 22 -4.27 -12.39 -17.77
C ARG A 22 -4.13 -11.46 -18.98
N LEU A 23 -4.57 -10.22 -18.84
CA LEU A 23 -4.47 -9.20 -19.89
C LEU A 23 -3.01 -8.82 -20.15
N SER A 24 -2.19 -8.66 -19.10
CA SER A 24 -0.76 -8.34 -19.24
C SER A 24 0.04 -9.46 -19.93
N GLU A 25 -0.41 -10.71 -19.79
CA GLU A 25 0.16 -11.89 -20.46
C GLU A 25 -0.40 -12.10 -21.88
N ALA A 26 -1.20 -11.15 -22.39
CA ALA A 26 -1.88 -11.23 -23.69
C ALA A 26 -2.72 -12.50 -23.89
N ARG A 27 -3.24 -13.09 -22.80
CA ARG A 27 -4.18 -14.22 -22.90
C ARG A 27 -5.49 -13.73 -23.52
N PRO A 28 -6.12 -14.50 -24.43
CA PRO A 28 -7.45 -14.15 -24.95
C PRO A 28 -8.47 -14.09 -23.82
N VAL A 29 -9.15 -12.95 -23.69
CA VAL A 29 -10.17 -12.71 -22.67
C VAL A 29 -11.35 -11.98 -23.29
N ASP A 30 -12.57 -12.40 -22.94
CA ASP A 30 -13.80 -11.68 -23.27
C ASP A 30 -14.05 -10.58 -22.22
N LEU A 31 -13.64 -9.35 -22.54
CA LEU A 31 -13.74 -8.22 -21.62
C LEU A 31 -15.19 -7.91 -21.19
N HIS A 32 -16.19 -8.14 -22.05
CA HIS A 32 -17.58 -7.91 -21.69
C HIS A 32 -18.05 -8.92 -20.63
N ARG A 33 -17.66 -10.19 -20.78
CA ARG A 33 -17.94 -11.22 -19.79
C ARG A 33 -17.27 -10.93 -18.44
N GLU A 34 -16.00 -10.53 -18.46
CA GLU A 34 -15.25 -10.22 -17.22
C GLU A 34 -15.82 -8.97 -16.53
N ARG A 35 -16.18 -7.94 -17.30
CA ARG A 35 -16.87 -6.75 -16.78
C ARG A 35 -18.18 -7.11 -16.09
N ASN A 36 -19.01 -7.95 -16.71
CA ASN A 36 -20.25 -8.42 -16.11
C ASN A 36 -19.99 -9.26 -14.85
N THR A 37 -18.86 -9.97 -14.79
CA THR A 37 -18.43 -10.70 -13.58
C THR A 37 -18.09 -9.75 -12.44
N ILE A 38 -17.29 -8.70 -12.69
CA ILE A 38 -16.97 -7.66 -11.69
C ILE A 38 -18.26 -7.01 -11.16
N ARG A 39 -19.18 -6.65 -12.06
CA ARG A 39 -20.48 -6.08 -11.68
C ARG A 39 -21.27 -7.00 -10.75
N ALA A 40 -21.40 -8.28 -11.13
CA ALA A 40 -22.13 -9.25 -10.32
C ALA A 40 -21.50 -9.42 -8.92
N LEU A 41 -20.17 -9.34 -8.81
CA LEU A 41 -19.48 -9.35 -7.52
C LEU A 41 -19.80 -8.11 -6.68
N LEU A 42 -19.74 -6.92 -7.28
CA LEU A 42 -20.09 -5.65 -6.61
C LEU A 42 -21.56 -5.62 -6.16
N GLU A 43 -22.48 -6.08 -6.99
CA GLU A 43 -23.93 -6.13 -6.70
C GLU A 43 -24.25 -7.14 -5.59
N ARG A 44 -23.62 -8.31 -5.62
CA ARG A 44 -23.75 -9.31 -4.57
C ARG A 44 -23.24 -8.79 -3.23
N ALA A 45 -22.09 -8.11 -3.23
CA ALA A 45 -21.52 -7.53 -2.03
C ALA A 45 -22.40 -6.40 -1.47
N GLU A 46 -23.00 -5.56 -2.34
CA GLU A 46 -23.95 -4.53 -1.89
C GLU A 46 -25.21 -5.13 -1.30
N THR A 47 -25.75 -6.18 -1.92
CA THR A 47 -26.93 -6.88 -1.41
C THR A 47 -26.64 -7.52 -0.05
N ALA A 48 -25.45 -8.12 0.13
CA ALA A 48 -25.04 -8.66 1.43
C ALA A 48 -24.87 -7.57 2.49
N ALA A 49 -24.30 -6.41 2.14
CA ALA A 49 -24.16 -5.28 3.06
C ALA A 49 -25.50 -4.59 3.39
N ALA A 50 -26.51 -4.73 2.54
CA ALA A 50 -27.84 -4.19 2.75
C ALA A 50 -28.72 -5.09 3.65
N ASP A 51 -28.29 -6.33 3.93
CA ASP A 51 -28.93 -7.18 4.91
C ASP A 51 -28.86 -6.51 6.29
N ARG A 52 -30.01 -6.42 6.96
CA ARG A 52 -30.17 -5.74 8.25
C ARG A 52 -29.27 -6.34 9.33
N ASP A 53 -28.99 -7.63 9.25
CA ASP A 53 -28.18 -8.36 10.23
C ASP A 53 -26.69 -8.35 9.88
N HIS A 54 -26.31 -7.74 8.73
CA HIS A 54 -24.92 -7.64 8.36
C HIS A 54 -24.18 -6.59 9.21
N PRO A 55 -22.99 -6.91 9.76
CA PRO A 55 -22.29 -6.01 10.67
C PRO A 55 -21.61 -4.82 9.98
N VAL A 56 -21.56 -4.80 8.65
CA VAL A 56 -20.97 -3.70 7.88
C VAL A 56 -22.04 -2.66 7.58
N ASN A 57 -21.78 -1.41 7.93
CA ASN A 57 -22.65 -0.29 7.60
C ASN A 57 -22.77 -0.12 6.06
N LEU A 58 -24.01 -0.06 5.55
CA LEU A 58 -24.28 0.04 4.11
C LEU A 58 -23.67 1.28 3.45
N GLU A 59 -23.68 2.44 4.12
CA GLU A 59 -23.06 3.67 3.58
C GLU A 59 -21.53 3.55 3.51
N HIS A 60 -20.92 2.88 4.50
CA HIS A 60 -19.49 2.54 4.41
C HIS A 60 -19.24 1.63 3.19
N PHE A 61 -20.06 0.60 3.00
CA PHE A 61 -19.90 -0.27 1.84
C PHE A 61 -20.12 0.48 0.51
N ARG A 62 -21.08 1.40 0.42
CA ARG A 62 -21.29 2.21 -0.79
C ARG A 62 -20.09 3.09 -1.13
N LEU A 63 -19.46 3.67 -0.10
CA LEU A 63 -18.20 4.39 -0.28
C LEU A 63 -17.11 3.43 -0.78
N ALA A 64 -16.95 2.27 -0.14
CA ALA A 64 -16.01 1.22 -0.54
C ALA A 64 -16.19 0.77 -2.00
N LYS A 65 -17.44 0.51 -2.42
CA LYS A 65 -17.81 0.15 -3.79
C LYS A 65 -17.30 1.18 -4.79
N ARG A 66 -17.43 2.47 -4.48
CA ARG A 66 -16.92 3.54 -5.34
C ARG A 66 -15.39 3.52 -5.44
N GLY A 67 -14.70 3.31 -4.32
CA GLY A 67 -13.24 3.11 -4.29
C GLY A 67 -12.79 1.91 -5.14
N LEU A 68 -13.49 0.78 -5.02
CA LEU A 68 -13.23 -0.43 -5.81
C LEU A 68 -13.44 -0.21 -7.31
N VAL A 69 -14.54 0.45 -7.69
CA VAL A 69 -14.83 0.78 -9.10
C VAL A 69 -13.73 1.66 -9.69
N PHE A 70 -13.32 2.71 -8.97
CA PHE A 70 -12.26 3.60 -9.42
C PHE A 70 -10.92 2.87 -9.57
N TRP A 71 -10.58 2.02 -8.60
CA TRP A 71 -9.36 1.22 -8.64
C TRP A 71 -9.39 0.19 -9.78
N ALA A 72 -10.48 -0.54 -9.94
CA ALA A 72 -10.62 -1.55 -10.98
C ALA A 72 -10.49 -0.92 -12.37
N ASP A 73 -11.19 0.18 -12.63
CA ASP A 73 -11.08 0.88 -13.92
C ASP A 73 -9.66 1.37 -14.20
N GLU A 74 -8.95 1.89 -13.19
CA GLU A 74 -7.58 2.35 -13.35
C GLU A 74 -6.59 1.22 -13.65
N VAL A 75 -6.70 0.10 -12.92
CA VAL A 75 -5.84 -1.07 -13.12
C VAL A 75 -6.12 -1.73 -14.48
N LEU A 76 -7.39 -1.94 -14.83
CA LEU A 76 -7.77 -2.64 -16.06
C LEU A 76 -7.54 -1.79 -17.30
N ASN A 77 -7.75 -0.47 -17.24
CA ASN A 77 -7.41 0.44 -18.35
C ASN A 77 -5.91 0.48 -18.63
N ARG A 78 -5.07 0.26 -17.62
CA ARG A 78 -3.62 0.13 -17.80
C ARG A 78 -3.24 -1.23 -18.41
N ALA A 79 -3.91 -2.30 -17.99
CA ALA A 79 -3.65 -3.65 -18.51
C ALA A 79 -4.17 -3.85 -19.94
N SER A 80 -5.27 -3.19 -20.30
CA SER A 80 -5.84 -3.22 -21.65
C SER A 80 -6.52 -1.90 -21.99
N PRO A 81 -6.02 -1.14 -23.00
CA PRO A 81 -6.65 0.10 -23.44
C PRO A 81 -8.10 -0.07 -23.88
N ALA A 82 -8.50 -1.26 -24.34
CA ALA A 82 -9.88 -1.55 -24.74
C ALA A 82 -10.89 -1.44 -23.56
N TRP A 83 -10.41 -1.45 -22.31
CA TRP A 83 -11.25 -1.22 -21.14
C TRP A 83 -11.83 0.21 -21.10
N SER A 84 -11.21 1.18 -21.78
CA SER A 84 -11.65 2.58 -21.80
C SER A 84 -13.09 2.77 -22.25
N GLU A 85 -13.57 1.88 -23.13
CA GLU A 85 -14.92 1.92 -23.71
C GLU A 85 -15.98 1.31 -22.79
N MET A 86 -15.55 0.61 -21.73
CA MET A 86 -16.43 -0.16 -20.86
C MET A 86 -16.18 0.09 -19.37
N ILE A 87 -15.65 1.26 -19.04
CA ILE A 87 -15.39 1.69 -17.66
C ILE A 87 -16.65 1.53 -16.78
N LEU A 88 -16.46 0.99 -15.58
CA LEU A 88 -17.50 0.75 -14.59
C LEU A 88 -17.98 2.05 -13.95
N GLU A 89 -17.09 3.03 -13.78
CA GLU A 89 -17.39 4.35 -13.25
C GLU A 89 -18.55 5.02 -13.99
N ARG A 90 -18.49 5.01 -15.33
CA ARG A 90 -19.55 5.62 -16.16
C ARG A 90 -20.89 4.95 -15.95
N GLU A 91 -20.91 3.62 -15.79
CA GLU A 91 -22.15 2.90 -15.56
C GLU A 91 -22.74 3.16 -14.17
N TYR A 92 -21.91 3.10 -13.12
CA TYR A 92 -22.40 3.24 -11.75
C TYR A 92 -22.66 4.70 -11.34
N TYR A 93 -21.88 5.64 -11.87
CA TYR A 93 -21.86 7.02 -11.37
C TYR A 93 -22.08 8.08 -12.46
N GLY A 94 -22.08 7.70 -13.74
CA GLY A 94 -22.30 8.65 -14.84
C GLY A 94 -21.17 9.65 -15.07
N THR A 95 -20.02 9.48 -14.40
CA THR A 95 -18.87 10.40 -14.45
C THR A 95 -17.64 9.75 -15.08
N ARG A 96 -16.57 10.55 -15.25
CA ARG A 96 -15.20 10.10 -15.62
C ARG A 96 -14.15 10.83 -14.78
N GLU A 97 -14.46 11.03 -13.52
CA GLU A 97 -13.77 11.90 -12.57
C GLU A 97 -12.97 11.12 -11.53
N ARG A 98 -12.90 9.78 -11.64
CA ARG A 98 -12.21 8.89 -10.70
C ARG A 98 -10.81 9.37 -10.34
N GLY A 99 -10.11 9.97 -11.31
CA GLY A 99 -8.73 10.44 -11.16
C GLY A 99 -8.55 11.30 -9.92
N TYR A 100 -9.36 12.35 -9.76
CA TYR A 100 -9.30 13.22 -8.58
C TYR A 100 -10.28 12.76 -7.49
N GLN A 101 -11.46 12.24 -7.87
CA GLN A 101 -12.54 11.95 -6.93
C GLN A 101 -12.13 10.83 -5.95
N PHE A 102 -11.28 9.90 -6.38
CA PHE A 102 -10.70 8.87 -5.50
C PHE A 102 -10.02 9.47 -4.27
N TYR A 103 -9.25 10.55 -4.43
CA TYR A 103 -8.53 11.21 -3.34
C TYR A 103 -9.45 12.04 -2.44
N VAL A 104 -10.45 12.70 -3.02
CA VAL A 104 -11.50 13.38 -2.24
C VAL A 104 -12.23 12.37 -1.36
N ASP A 105 -12.52 11.19 -1.89
CA ASP A 105 -13.17 10.13 -1.15
C ASP A 105 -12.25 9.40 -0.17
N ALA A 106 -10.93 9.40 -0.42
CA ALA A 106 -9.95 8.88 0.53
C ALA A 106 -10.00 9.62 1.87
N GLU A 107 -10.10 10.96 1.84
CA GLU A 107 -10.23 11.76 3.06
C GLU A 107 -11.55 11.46 3.80
N LYS A 108 -12.65 11.23 3.06
CA LYS A 108 -13.94 10.81 3.65
C LYS A 108 -13.84 9.42 4.27
N ALA A 109 -13.26 8.47 3.55
CA ALA A 109 -13.03 7.10 3.99
C ALA A 109 -12.20 7.05 5.27
N ARG A 110 -11.09 7.81 5.29
CA ARG A 110 -10.19 7.94 6.43
C ARG A 110 -10.89 8.47 7.68
N ALA A 111 -11.75 9.47 7.53
CA ALA A 111 -12.53 10.03 8.64
C ALA A 111 -13.67 9.12 9.11
N ALA A 112 -14.19 8.26 8.24
CA ALA A 112 -15.37 7.45 8.51
C ALA A 112 -15.07 6.15 9.26
N HIS A 113 -14.11 5.34 8.78
CA HIS A 113 -13.88 4.01 9.36
C HIS A 113 -12.50 3.42 9.01
N PRO A 114 -11.81 2.70 9.93
CA PRO A 114 -10.52 2.05 9.64
C PRO A 114 -10.55 1.07 8.46
N ASP A 115 -11.62 0.29 8.30
CA ASP A 115 -11.76 -0.62 7.14
C ASP A 115 -11.79 0.12 5.80
N LEU A 116 -12.37 1.34 5.78
CA LEU A 116 -12.36 2.18 4.58
C LEU A 116 -10.97 2.77 4.34
N ALA A 117 -10.30 3.26 5.39
CA ALA A 117 -8.92 3.71 5.28
C ALA A 117 -8.01 2.61 4.71
N GLU A 118 -8.21 1.37 5.15
CA GLU A 118 -7.45 0.23 4.66
C GLU A 118 -7.73 -0.11 3.20
N LEU A 119 -8.99 -0.09 2.77
CA LEU A 119 -9.32 -0.32 1.36
C LEU A 119 -8.65 0.70 0.45
N TRP A 120 -8.65 1.99 0.84
CA TRP A 120 -7.96 3.03 0.08
C TRP A 120 -6.45 2.87 0.09
N TYR A 121 -5.87 2.50 1.23
CA TYR A 121 -4.46 2.14 1.33
C TYR A 121 -4.11 1.00 0.38
N LEU A 122 -4.91 -0.07 0.37
CA LEU A 122 -4.72 -1.23 -0.51
C LEU A 122 -4.81 -0.81 -1.99
N ALA A 123 -5.82 -0.02 -2.38
CA ALA A 123 -5.98 0.47 -3.74
C ALA A 123 -4.77 1.31 -4.22
N LEU A 124 -4.21 2.17 -3.36
CA LEU A 124 -2.97 2.90 -3.64
C LEU A 124 -1.77 1.96 -3.78
N ALA A 125 -1.59 1.04 -2.83
CA ALA A 125 -0.50 0.06 -2.83
C ALA A 125 -0.54 -0.85 -4.08
N MET A 126 -1.74 -1.12 -4.60
CA MET A 126 -1.97 -1.91 -5.82
C MET A 126 -2.04 -1.05 -7.09
N GLY A 127 -1.50 0.17 -7.05
CA GLY A 127 -1.18 0.93 -8.26
C GLY A 127 -2.27 1.87 -8.75
N PHE A 128 -3.20 2.29 -7.89
CA PHE A 128 -4.03 3.46 -8.20
C PHE A 128 -3.14 4.71 -8.28
N LYS A 129 -3.18 5.42 -9.42
CA LYS A 129 -2.40 6.66 -9.61
C LYS A 129 -3.28 7.89 -9.59
N GLY A 130 -4.31 7.97 -10.42
CA GLY A 130 -5.20 9.14 -10.48
C GLY A 130 -4.48 10.50 -10.54
N ASP A 131 -5.24 11.55 -10.24
CA ASP A 131 -4.79 12.95 -10.23
C ASP A 131 -4.91 13.54 -8.82
N ILE A 132 -3.87 13.29 -8.01
CA ILE A 132 -3.81 13.79 -6.64
C ILE A 132 -3.66 15.32 -6.61
N ARG A 133 -3.05 15.91 -7.65
CA ARG A 133 -2.84 17.35 -7.74
C ARG A 133 -4.16 18.07 -7.90
N GLU A 134 -4.99 17.64 -8.84
CA GLU A 134 -6.32 18.20 -9.05
C GLU A 134 -7.17 18.07 -7.78
N ALA A 135 -7.16 16.89 -7.15
CA ALA A 135 -7.92 16.63 -5.93
C ALA A 135 -7.55 17.61 -4.81
N TYR A 136 -6.26 17.78 -4.51
CA TYR A 136 -5.82 18.63 -3.41
C TYR A 136 -5.92 20.13 -3.75
N ALA A 137 -5.57 20.52 -4.97
CA ALA A 137 -5.56 21.93 -5.37
C ALA A 137 -6.98 22.50 -5.54
N ARG A 138 -7.88 21.79 -6.24
CA ARG A 138 -9.19 22.34 -6.62
C ARG A 138 -10.32 21.91 -5.71
N HIS A 139 -10.33 20.65 -5.26
CA HIS A 139 -11.46 20.08 -4.54
C HIS A 139 -11.30 20.14 -3.03
N LEU A 140 -10.13 19.74 -2.51
CA LEU A 140 -9.84 19.80 -1.07
C LEU A 140 -9.30 21.16 -0.63
N LYS A 141 -8.74 21.96 -1.56
CA LYS A 141 -8.14 23.28 -1.31
C LYS A 141 -7.08 23.23 -0.19
N ARG A 142 -6.23 22.21 -0.24
CA ARG A 142 -5.18 21.92 0.74
C ARG A 142 -3.85 21.69 0.02
N PRO A 143 -2.69 21.93 0.66
CA PRO A 143 -1.42 21.49 0.12
C PRO A 143 -1.40 19.97 -0.03
N LEU A 144 -0.61 19.48 -0.98
CA LEU A 144 -0.40 18.04 -1.15
C LEU A 144 0.11 17.41 0.16
N PRO A 145 -0.23 16.15 0.45
CA PRO A 145 0.30 15.41 1.58
C PRO A 145 1.83 15.51 1.66
N GLY A 146 2.35 15.81 2.86
CA GLY A 146 3.78 16.04 3.07
C GLY A 146 4.29 17.42 2.64
N GLY A 147 3.43 18.30 2.13
CA GLY A 147 3.82 19.66 1.71
C GLY A 147 4.74 19.70 0.48
N THR A 148 4.80 18.60 -0.27
CA THR A 148 5.66 18.45 -1.46
C THR A 148 4.95 18.88 -2.74
N SER A 149 5.71 19.14 -3.81
CA SER A 149 5.19 19.31 -5.17
C SER A 149 5.24 18.02 -6.01
N ASP A 150 5.95 17.00 -5.52
CA ASP A 150 6.09 15.68 -6.14
C ASP A 150 4.88 14.80 -5.80
N GLU A 151 4.16 14.37 -6.82
CA GLU A 151 2.94 13.57 -6.64
C GLU A 151 3.20 12.14 -6.18
N THR A 152 4.37 11.57 -6.51
CA THR A 152 4.74 10.23 -6.04
C THR A 152 4.96 10.28 -4.53
N VAL A 153 5.76 11.24 -4.08
CA VAL A 153 6.00 11.45 -2.64
C VAL A 153 4.70 11.79 -1.89
N ALA A 154 3.81 12.58 -2.51
CA ALA A 154 2.51 12.89 -1.94
C ALA A 154 1.62 11.64 -1.80
N ARG A 155 1.56 10.78 -2.83
CA ARG A 155 0.81 9.51 -2.78
C ARG A 155 1.39 8.57 -1.72
N ASP A 156 2.70 8.44 -1.64
CA ASP A 156 3.36 7.61 -0.63
C ASP A 156 3.09 8.14 0.79
N THR A 157 3.09 9.46 0.96
CA THR A 157 2.76 10.09 2.24
C THR A 157 1.30 9.80 2.62
N LEU A 158 0.36 9.95 1.69
CA LEU A 158 -1.04 9.63 1.93
C LEU A 158 -1.26 8.14 2.24
N ALA A 159 -0.60 7.25 1.50
CA ALA A 159 -0.67 5.81 1.75
C ALA A 159 -0.15 5.47 3.16
N ASN A 160 0.95 6.10 3.59
CA ASN A 160 1.47 5.94 4.94
C ASN A 160 0.50 6.48 6.01
N ASP A 161 -0.12 7.64 5.77
CA ASP A 161 -1.14 8.19 6.67
C ASP A 161 -2.33 7.23 6.81
N LEU A 162 -2.89 6.76 5.69
CA LEU A 162 -3.98 5.77 5.69
C LEU A 162 -3.59 4.51 6.44
N LYS A 163 -2.38 3.98 6.20
CA LYS A 163 -1.84 2.80 6.91
C LYS A 163 -1.76 3.01 8.43
N ARG A 164 -1.44 4.23 8.91
CA ARG A 164 -1.46 4.50 10.35
C ARG A 164 -2.88 4.44 10.92
N ASP A 165 -3.86 4.92 10.16
CA ASP A 165 -5.26 4.98 10.56
C ASP A 165 -5.94 3.59 10.56
N VAL A 166 -5.35 2.60 9.88
CA VAL A 166 -5.75 1.18 9.96
C VAL A 166 -5.48 0.57 11.34
N ARG A 167 -4.59 1.16 12.16
CA ARG A 167 -4.24 0.57 13.47
C ARG A 167 -5.46 0.51 14.38
N VAL A 168 -5.99 -0.71 14.50
CA VAL A 168 -7.00 -1.10 15.48
C VAL A 168 -6.53 -0.69 16.88
N PRO A 169 -7.39 -0.11 17.74
CA PRO A 169 -7.05 0.06 19.16
C PRO A 169 -6.57 -1.28 19.72
N ALA A 170 -5.52 -1.25 20.54
CA ALA A 170 -4.99 -2.45 21.18
C ALA A 170 -6.14 -3.28 21.77
N PRO A 171 -6.11 -4.63 21.65
CA PRO A 171 -7.15 -5.45 22.25
C PRO A 171 -7.31 -5.03 23.71
N ALA A 172 -8.56 -4.90 24.16
CA ALA A 172 -8.83 -4.62 25.57
C ALA A 172 -8.01 -5.61 26.42
N PRO A 173 -7.37 -5.13 27.51
CA PRO A 173 -6.63 -6.04 28.39
C PRO A 173 -7.55 -7.22 28.74
N PRO A 174 -7.04 -8.46 28.68
CA PRO A 174 -7.88 -9.63 28.88
C PRO A 174 -8.63 -9.51 30.22
N THR A 175 -9.96 -9.50 30.17
CA THR A 175 -10.83 -9.42 31.36
C THR A 175 -10.98 -10.78 32.07
N GLY A 176 -10.03 -11.69 31.87
CA GLY A 176 -9.98 -13.01 32.47
C GLY A 176 -8.82 -13.14 33.45
N GLU A 177 -8.88 -14.11 34.36
CA GLU A 177 -7.73 -14.46 35.19
C GLU A 177 -6.48 -14.67 34.31
N PRO A 178 -5.31 -14.16 34.74
CA PRO A 178 -4.08 -14.35 34.00
C PRO A 178 -3.89 -15.86 33.76
N LEU A 179 -3.70 -16.25 32.50
CA LEU A 179 -3.35 -17.62 32.16
C LEU A 179 -2.08 -17.97 32.95
N GLY A 180 -2.24 -18.83 33.96
CA GLY A 180 -1.16 -19.33 34.80
C GLY A 180 -0.23 -20.18 33.96
N GLY A 181 0.80 -19.55 33.42
CA GLY A 181 1.85 -20.19 32.64
C GLY A 181 3.05 -19.27 32.58
N ASP A 182 4.22 -19.80 32.93
CA ASP A 182 5.50 -19.09 32.90
C ASP A 182 5.98 -18.95 31.44
N VAL A 183 5.18 -18.28 30.61
CA VAL A 183 5.55 -17.98 29.23
C VAL A 183 6.43 -16.74 29.26
N ARG A 184 7.75 -16.98 29.32
CA ARG A 184 8.73 -15.91 29.15
C ARG A 184 8.44 -15.15 27.86
N PRO A 185 8.15 -13.83 27.90
CA PRO A 185 8.02 -13.05 26.68
C PRO A 185 9.35 -13.13 25.92
N LEU A 186 9.29 -13.36 24.60
CA LEU A 186 10.48 -13.25 23.74
C LEU A 186 11.00 -11.81 23.79
N ARG A 187 11.94 -11.55 24.70
CA ARG A 187 12.75 -10.34 24.72
C ARG A 187 13.60 -10.33 23.45
N GLY A 188 13.22 -9.49 22.48
CA GLY A 188 13.98 -9.19 21.27
C GLY A 188 15.32 -8.49 21.56
N THR A 189 16.25 -9.19 22.18
CA THR A 189 17.56 -8.66 22.60
C THR A 189 18.74 -9.25 21.83
N THR A 190 18.48 -10.07 20.81
CA THR A 190 19.56 -10.74 20.05
C THR A 190 20.08 -9.92 18.86
N MET A 191 19.33 -8.95 18.32
CA MET A 191 19.83 -8.13 17.20
C MET A 191 20.87 -7.07 17.63
N ALA A 192 20.80 -6.56 18.85
CA ALA A 192 21.73 -5.51 19.28
C ALA A 192 23.17 -6.04 19.46
N ARG A 193 23.37 -7.27 19.96
CA ARG A 193 24.73 -7.84 20.10
C ARG A 193 25.39 -8.17 18.76
N GLY A 194 24.62 -8.64 17.77
CA GLY A 194 25.16 -8.95 16.44
C GLY A 194 25.67 -7.70 15.70
N ALA A 195 24.94 -6.58 15.81
CA ALA A 195 25.35 -5.31 15.21
C ALA A 195 26.67 -4.77 15.78
N TRP A 196 26.88 -4.91 17.09
CA TRP A 196 28.13 -4.48 17.74
C TRP A 196 29.33 -5.35 17.37
N GLN A 197 29.13 -6.67 17.20
CA GLN A 197 30.20 -7.57 16.76
C GLN A 197 30.64 -7.28 15.30
N LEU A 198 29.69 -6.99 14.41
CA LEU A 198 30.00 -6.60 13.03
C LEU A 198 30.73 -5.25 12.96
N ALA A 199 30.30 -4.26 13.76
CA ALA A 199 30.98 -2.97 13.83
C ALA A 199 32.44 -3.10 14.34
N ALA A 200 32.67 -3.90 15.38
CA ALA A 200 34.01 -4.15 15.91
C ALA A 200 34.91 -4.86 14.88
N LEU A 201 34.36 -5.83 14.15
CA LEU A 201 35.11 -6.55 13.10
C LEU A 201 35.50 -5.61 11.95
N LEU A 202 34.61 -4.73 11.51
CA LEU A 202 34.89 -3.76 10.44
C LEU A 202 35.97 -2.74 10.85
N ILE A 203 35.95 -2.28 12.11
CA ILE A 203 36.99 -1.39 12.65
C ILE A 203 38.35 -2.11 12.69
N ALA A 204 38.38 -3.37 13.15
CA ALA A 204 39.62 -4.14 13.18
C ALA A 204 40.21 -4.35 11.76
N ILE A 205 39.37 -4.66 10.78
CA ILE A 205 39.79 -4.79 9.37
C ILE A 205 40.34 -3.46 8.85
N ALA A 206 39.69 -2.33 9.14
CA ALA A 206 40.14 -1.01 8.71
C ALA A 206 41.52 -0.64 9.31
N VAL A 207 41.77 -0.98 10.58
CA VAL A 207 43.07 -0.74 11.24
C VAL A 207 44.18 -1.60 10.63
N VAL A 208 43.90 -2.88 10.35
CA VAL A 208 44.87 -3.78 9.70
C VAL A 208 45.20 -3.28 8.29
N LEU A 209 44.19 -2.92 7.49
CA LEU A 209 44.40 -2.39 6.14
C LEU A 209 45.16 -1.04 6.16
N GLY A 210 44.81 -0.14 7.08
CA GLY A 210 45.52 1.13 7.27
C GLY A 210 46.97 0.94 7.71
N GLY A 211 47.24 -0.01 8.61
CA GLY A 211 48.59 -0.37 9.04
C GLY A 211 49.44 -0.98 7.92
N ILE A 212 48.87 -1.84 7.09
CA ILE A 212 49.57 -2.42 5.93
C ILE A 212 49.93 -1.33 4.90
N VAL A 213 49.04 -0.37 4.66
CA VAL A 213 49.32 0.77 3.78
C VAL A 213 50.41 1.68 4.35
N ALA A 214 50.40 1.93 5.66
CA ALA A 214 51.43 2.74 6.33
C ALA A 214 52.82 2.08 6.33
N VAL A 215 52.89 0.76 6.57
CA VAL A 215 54.15 0.00 6.53
C VAL A 215 54.73 -0.04 5.11
N ARG A 216 53.89 -0.20 4.09
CA ARG A 216 54.34 -0.22 2.68
C ARG A 216 54.89 1.13 2.22
N SER A 217 54.33 2.24 2.72
CA SER A 217 54.84 3.61 2.51
C SER A 217 56.24 3.82 3.10
N SER A 218 56.53 3.24 4.27
CA SER A 218 57.84 3.37 4.93
C SER A 218 58.99 2.58 4.26
N SER A 219 58.66 1.58 3.43
CA SER A 219 59.69 0.73 2.78
C SER A 219 60.23 1.28 1.46
N ASN A 220 59.65 2.36 0.93
CA ASN A 220 59.97 2.87 -0.41
C ASN A 220 60.88 4.13 -0.41
N SER A 221 61.46 4.50 0.74
CA SER A 221 62.30 5.71 0.90
C SER A 221 63.80 5.41 1.05
N GLY A 222 64.26 4.20 0.72
CA GLY A 222 65.67 3.81 0.84
C GLY A 222 66.21 3.08 -0.39
N SER A 223 66.56 3.81 -1.44
CA SER A 223 67.70 3.51 -2.34
C SER A 223 67.69 4.36 -3.61
N VAL A 224 68.27 5.55 -3.58
CA VAL A 224 69.09 6.03 -4.72
C VAL A 224 70.22 6.87 -4.13
N THR A 225 71.39 6.26 -3.98
CA THR A 225 72.66 6.95 -3.81
C THR A 225 73.67 6.32 -4.77
N THR A 226 74.43 7.20 -5.43
CA THR A 226 75.71 7.01 -6.13
C THR A 226 75.73 6.40 -7.53
N GLY A 227 76.33 7.13 -8.47
CA GLY A 227 76.80 6.54 -9.73
C GLY A 227 77.25 7.49 -10.84
N ARG A 228 78.27 8.32 -10.58
CA ARG A 228 79.21 8.99 -11.53
C ARG A 228 78.70 10.06 -12.50
#